data_AF-A0A832RTE6-F1
#
_entry.id   AF-A0A832RTE6-F1
#
_cell.length_a   1.000
_cell.length_b   1.000
_cell.length_c   1.000
_cell.angle_alpha   90.00
_cell.angle_beta   90.00
_cell.angle_gamma   90.00
#
_symmetry.space_group_name_H-M   'P 1'
#
loop_
_entity.id
_entity.type
_entity.pdbx_description
1 polymer ?
#
loop_
_entity_poly.entity_id
_entity_poly.type
_entity_poly.pdbx_seq_one_letter_code
_entity_poly.pdbx_strand_id
1 'polypeptide(L)' 'MHRKELDTISAFENDVQLQLDYLEKFVPQKQTQKNAIFCGSGDSLCAAMLAEAFSNYKAKSCDPLELAKNPKMA' A
#
# COMPACT_ATOMS: atom_id res chain seq x y z
N MET A 1 0.75 -30.59 -24.16
CA MET A 1 0.28 -29.46 -23.33
C MET A 1 0.63 -28.16 -24.04
N HIS A 2 -0.36 -27.43 -24.55
CA HIS A 2 -0.15 -26.05 -25.01
C HIS A 2 -0.26 -25.13 -23.79
N ARG A 3 0.79 -24.35 -23.51
CA ARG A 3 0.77 -23.32 -22.47
C ARG A 3 -0.06 -22.16 -23.05
N LYS A 4 -1.21 -21.86 -22.45
CA LYS A 4 -1.96 -20.65 -22.79
C LYS A 4 -1.08 -19.47 -22.39
N GLU A 5 -0.64 -18.67 -23.35
CA GLU A 5 0.13 -17.46 -23.06
C GLU A 5 -0.71 -16.55 -22.16
N LEU A 6 -0.08 -16.01 -21.12
CA LEU A 6 -0.73 -15.11 -20.17
C LEU A 6 -0.91 -13.75 -20.84
N ASP A 7 -2.15 -13.38 -21.15
CA ASP A 7 -2.47 -12.02 -21.58
C ASP A 7 -2.43 -11.08 -20.38
N THR A 8 -1.30 -10.38 -20.24
CA THR A 8 -1.05 -9.48 -19.10
C THR A 8 -1.93 -8.23 -19.14
N ILE A 9 -2.39 -7.80 -20.32
CA ILE A 9 -3.29 -6.64 -20.44
C ILE A 9 -4.66 -7.02 -19.89
N SER A 10 -5.23 -8.12 -20.36
CA SER A 10 -6.51 -8.62 -19.84
C SER A 10 -6.42 -8.94 -18.33
N ALA A 11 -5.29 -9.47 -17.86
CA ALA A 11 -5.09 -9.71 -16.43
C ALA A 11 -5.13 -8.40 -15.63
N PHE A 12 -4.44 -7.37 -16.11
CA PHE A 12 -4.42 -6.06 -15.46
C PHE A 12 -5.81 -5.38 -15.47
N GLU A 13 -6.53 -5.45 -16.58
CA GLU A 13 -7.91 -4.93 -16.67
C GLU A 13 -8.82 -5.61 -15.64
N ASN A 14 -8.73 -6.95 -15.51
CA ASN A 14 -9.49 -7.70 -14.53
C ASN A 14 -9.11 -7.31 -13.09
N ASP A 15 -7.82 -7.10 -12.80
CA ASP A 15 -7.36 -6.64 -11.48
C ASP A 15 -7.91 -5.26 -11.12
N VAL A 16 -8.01 -4.34 -12.10
CA VAL A 16 -8.63 -3.02 -11.89
C VAL A 16 -10.12 -3.16 -11.59
N GLN A 17 -10.85 -4.00 -12.33
CA GLN A 17 -12.29 -4.20 -12.10
C GLN A 17 -12.56 -4.84 -10.73
N LEU A 18 -11.72 -5.77 -10.30
CA LEU A 18 -11.85 -6.47 -9.02
C LEU A 18 -11.73 -5.52 -7.80
N GLN A 19 -11.14 -4.33 -7.97
CA GLN A 19 -11.05 -3.33 -6.90
C GLN A 19 -12.43 -2.92 -6.38
N LEU A 20 -13.47 -2.88 -7.25
CA LEU A 20 -14.83 -2.54 -6.85
C LEU A 20 -15.37 -3.53 -5.81
N ASP A 21 -15.21 -4.84 -6.06
CA ASP A 21 -15.61 -5.89 -5.13
C ASP A 21 -14.84 -5.86 -3.81
N TYR A 22 -13.58 -5.43 -3.84
CA TYR A 22 -12.76 -5.29 -2.63
C TYR A 22 -13.16 -4.07 -1.80
N LEU A 23 -13.58 -2.97 -2.44
CA LEU A 23 -14.08 -1.79 -1.75
C LEU A 23 -15.36 -2.11 -0.97
N GLU A 24 -16.26 -2.92 -1.53
CA GLU A 24 -17.47 -3.36 -0.82
C GLU A 24 -17.18 -4.21 0.42
N LYS A 25 -16.06 -4.95 0.40
CA LYS A 25 -15.62 -5.81 1.52
C LYS A 25 -14.75 -5.06 2.53
N PHE A 26 -14.43 -3.80 2.28
CA PHE A 26 -13.54 -3.03 3.16
C PHE A 26 -14.22 -2.75 4.51
N VAL A 27 -13.58 -3.21 5.58
CA VAL A 27 -14.01 -2.93 6.96
C VAL A 27 -13.00 -1.99 7.61
N PRO A 28 -13.41 -0.75 7.96
CA PRO A 28 -12.54 0.19 8.66
C PRO A 28 -12.02 -0.39 9.98
N GLN A 29 -10.70 -0.38 10.15
CA GLN A 29 -10.05 -0.79 11.39
C GLN A 29 -10.00 0.38 12.38
N LYS A 30 -10.14 0.10 13.68
CA LYS A 30 -9.98 1.12 14.74
C LYS A 30 -8.53 1.60 14.76
N GLN A 31 -8.32 2.91 14.66
CA GLN A 31 -7.00 3.53 14.81
C GLN A 31 -6.57 3.52 16.28
N THR A 32 -5.72 2.58 16.67
CA THR A 32 -5.24 2.42 18.05
C THR A 32 -3.81 2.91 18.26
N GLN A 33 -3.05 3.13 17.18
CA GLN A 33 -1.62 3.43 17.25
C GLN A 33 -1.35 4.94 17.25
N LYS A 34 -0.53 5.41 18.18
CA LYS A 34 0.06 6.75 18.19
C LYS A 34 1.46 6.66 17.58
N ASN A 35 1.84 7.64 16.76
CA ASN A 35 3.15 7.70 16.09
C ASN A 35 3.47 6.49 15.19
N ALA A 36 2.49 6.03 14.41
CA ALA A 36 2.70 4.90 13.49
C ALA A 36 3.64 5.27 12.35
N ILE A 37 4.52 4.35 11.96
CA ILE A 37 5.36 4.43 10.76
C ILE A 37 4.90 3.35 9.78
N PHE A 38 4.42 3.75 8.61
CA PHE A 38 4.15 2.88 7.48
C PHE A 38 5.41 2.77 6.63
N CYS A 39 5.93 1.56 6.47
CA CYS A 39 7.14 1.28 5.70
C CYS A 39 6.78 0.48 4.44
N GLY A 40 7.24 0.91 3.27
CA GLY A 40 6.95 0.25 2.00
C GLY A 40 7.73 0.87 0.84
N SER A 41 7.69 0.22 -0.33
CA SER A 41 8.35 0.70 -1.56
C SER A 41 7.37 0.68 -2.74
N GLY A 42 7.65 1.47 -3.79
CA GLY A 42 6.78 1.59 -4.96
C GLY A 42 5.36 2.04 -4.58
N ASP A 43 4.34 1.38 -5.12
CA ASP A 43 2.93 1.72 -4.83
C ASP A 43 2.56 1.57 -3.36
N SER A 44 3.23 0.68 -2.62
CA SER A 44 3.03 0.57 -1.17
C SER A 44 3.53 1.81 -0.43
N LEU A 45 4.61 2.43 -0.91
CA LEU A 45 5.07 3.72 -0.37
C LEU A 45 4.09 4.85 -0.73
N CYS A 46 3.58 4.87 -1.96
CA CYS A 46 2.56 5.83 -2.38
C CYS A 46 1.32 5.75 -1.47
N ALA A 47 0.85 4.54 -1.16
CA ALA A 47 -0.27 4.32 -0.24
C ALA A 47 0.08 4.79 1.19
N ALA A 48 1.29 4.55 1.67
CA ALA A 48 1.76 5.02 2.97
C ALA A 48 1.80 6.56 3.04
N MET A 49 2.27 7.24 1.99
CA MET A 49 2.29 8.71 1.90
C MET A 49 0.89 9.30 1.88
N LEU A 50 -0.06 8.62 1.23
CA LEU A 50 -1.47 8.99 1.30
C LEU A 50 -1.97 8.90 2.74
N ALA A 51 -1.69 7.81 3.45
CA ALA A 51 -2.05 7.65 4.86
C ALA A 51 -1.42 8.72 5.76
N GLU A 52 -0.16 9.09 5.52
CA GLU A 52 0.51 10.20 6.19
C GLU A 52 -0.26 11.52 6.00
N ALA A 53 -0.55 11.90 4.75
CA ALA A 53 -1.26 13.14 4.43
C ALA A 53 -2.67 13.18 5.05
N PHE A 54 -3.46 12.11 4.88
CA PHE A 54 -4.83 12.03 5.40
C PHE A 54 -4.89 11.94 6.94
N SER A 55 -3.80 11.52 7.59
CA SER A 55 -3.70 11.52 9.04
C SER A 55 -3.31 12.90 9.64
N ASN A 56 -3.21 13.95 8.82
CA ASN A 56 -2.58 15.23 9.19
C ASN A 56 -1.14 15.02 9.72
N TYR A 57 -0.36 14.20 9.03
CA TYR A 57 1.04 13.90 9.34
C TYR A 57 1.29 13.27 10.73
N LYS A 58 0.26 12.67 11.34
CA LYS A 58 0.36 11.95 12.62
C LYS A 58 0.96 10.56 12.46
N ALA A 59 0.65 9.88 11.36
CA ALA A 59 1.43 8.73 10.90
C ALA A 59 2.57 9.23 10.01
N LYS A 60 3.64 8.44 9.89
CA LYS A 60 4.77 8.69 8.98
C LYS A 60 4.85 7.64 7.90
N SER A 61 5.29 8.02 6.71
CA SER A 61 5.68 7.09 5.65
C SER A 61 7.19 7.05 5.46
N CYS A 62 7.77 5.87 5.21
CA CYS A 62 9.22 5.72 5.04
C CYS A 62 9.55 4.61 4.04
N ASP A 63 10.59 4.81 3.22
CA ASP A 63 11.17 3.74 2.41
C ASP A 63 12.04 2.80 3.27
N PRO A 64 11.99 1.47 3.08
CA PRO A 64 12.78 0.53 3.86
C PRO A 64 14.30 0.82 3.86
N LEU A 65 14.86 1.33 2.75
CA LEU A 65 16.27 1.66 2.66
C LEU A 65 16.60 2.92 3.46
N GLU A 66 15.68 3.88 3.55
CA GLU A 66 15.85 5.06 4.41
C GLU A 66 15.86 4.65 5.87
N LEU A 67 14.95 3.76 6.28
CA LEU A 67 14.91 3.23 7.64
C LEU A 67 16.16 2.43 7.98
N ALA A 68 16.63 1.58 7.07
CA ALA A 68 17.83 0.77 7.25
C ALA A 68 19.10 1.62 7.37
N LYS A 69 19.20 2.71 6.60
CA LYS A 69 20.34 3.64 6.66
C LYS A 69 20.26 4.61 7.83
N ASN A 70 19.05 4.91 8.32
CA ASN A 70 18.80 5.87 9.39
C ASN A 70 17.89 5.26 10.47
N PRO A 71 18.37 4.27 11.25
CA PRO A 71 17.53 3.53 12.20
C PRO A 71 16.95 4.39 13.33
N LYS A 72 17.47 5.62 13.52
CA LYS A 72 16.95 6.60 14.48
C LYS A 72 15.63 7.26 14.04
N MET A 73 15.16 6.98 12.81
CA MET A 73 13.88 7.44 12.29
C MET A 73 12.71 6.50 12.65
N ALA A 74 13.02 5.29 13.13
CA ALA A 74 12.04 4.32 13.65
C ALA A 74 11.69 4.64 15.12
#